data_AF-A0ABD1GG48-F1
#
_entry.id   AF-A0ABD1GG48-F1
#
_cell.length_a   1.000
_cell.length_b   1.000
_cell.length_c   1.000
_cell.angle_alpha   90.00
_cell.angle_beta   90.00
_cell.angle_gamma   90.00
#
_symmetry.space_group_name_H-M   'P 1'
#
loop_
_entity.id
_entity.type
_entity.pdbx_description
1 polymer ?
#
loop_
_entity_poly.entity_id
_entity_poly.type
_entity_poly.pdbx_seq_one_letter_code
_entity_poly.pdbx_strand_id
1 'polypeptide(L)'
;MESLNLISLRAASPTPRAAAGFSFHQSLNPVPKNSSFFRLMPQAHMKNQSFLGQIYSPAIKSQQFEVKDGSSTASETSVPEVDALKTKEWEVGMYQDEVAASQGIKIRRRPSSGPPQHYVGPFEFRLQNEGNTPRNILEEIVWNKDVEVTQMKEKKPYAVLKKLLDKAPPARDFIGALKAANARTGFPGLIAEVKKASPSRGVLRENFDPVQIAKAYEKGGAACLSVLTDAKYFQGGFENLEAIRNSGVQCPLLCKEFVIDAWQIYYARIKGADAILLIAAVLPDLDLKYMTKICKLFGMTALVEVHDEREFDRVIAIEGIELIGINNRNLETFELDIANTKKLLEGERGQKIREKGITVVGESGLFTPADIAYVQEAGVKAVLVGESLVKQEDPTAGIAQLFGKDISL
;
A
#
# COMPACT_ATOMS: atom_id res chain seq x y z
N MET A 1 -2.42 -50.62 -27.64
CA MET A 1 -3.35 -51.45 -26.83
C MET A 1 -4.42 -50.54 -26.23
N GLU A 2 -5.50 -50.11 -26.90
CA GLU A 2 -6.25 -50.72 -28.03
C GLU A 2 -6.77 -52.12 -27.69
N SER A 3 -8.01 -52.51 -27.97
CA SER A 3 -9.05 -52.02 -28.92
C SER A 3 -10.38 -51.65 -28.20
N LEU A 4 -11.32 -50.79 -28.66
CA LEU A 4 -11.97 -50.44 -29.96
C LEU A 4 -13.29 -51.19 -30.28
N ASN A 5 -14.44 -50.50 -30.08
CA ASN A 5 -15.75 -50.57 -30.79
C ASN A 5 -16.65 -49.43 -30.22
N LEU A 6 -17.58 -48.70 -30.87
CA LEU A 6 -18.33 -48.75 -32.16
C LEU A 6 -19.66 -49.56 -32.10
N ILE A 7 -20.84 -49.12 -32.60
CA ILE A 7 -21.34 -47.85 -33.21
C ILE A 7 -22.87 -47.69 -32.96
N SER A 8 -23.37 -46.48 -32.60
CA SER A 8 -24.69 -45.83 -32.92
C SER A 8 -25.11 -44.82 -31.82
N LEU A 9 -25.95 -43.77 -31.93
CA LEU A 9 -26.71 -42.99 -32.96
C LEU A 9 -28.27 -42.98 -32.94
N ARG A 10 -28.80 -41.74 -33.05
CA ARG A 10 -30.20 -41.26 -33.23
C ARG A 10 -31.15 -41.33 -32.02
N ALA A 11 -32.21 -40.52 -31.91
CA ALA A 11 -32.46 -39.09 -32.20
C ALA A 11 -33.94 -38.73 -31.91
N ALA A 12 -34.24 -37.60 -31.25
CA ALA A 12 -35.44 -36.77 -31.48
C ALA A 12 -35.52 -35.53 -30.56
N SER A 13 -35.90 -34.40 -31.13
CA SER A 13 -36.56 -33.27 -30.44
C SER A 13 -37.96 -33.09 -31.04
N PRO A 14 -38.90 -32.44 -30.35
CA PRO A 14 -39.42 -31.21 -30.96
C PRO A 14 -39.74 -30.06 -29.98
N THR A 15 -39.67 -28.83 -30.50
CA THR A 15 -40.39 -27.65 -29.97
C THR A 15 -41.63 -27.39 -30.83
N PRO A 16 -42.60 -26.51 -30.44
CA PRO A 16 -42.57 -25.16 -31.03
C PRO A 16 -43.28 -23.99 -30.28
N ARG A 17 -42.70 -22.77 -30.38
CA ARG A 17 -43.35 -21.42 -30.56
C ARG A 17 -44.43 -20.94 -29.53
N ALA A 18 -44.84 -19.66 -29.43
CA ALA A 18 -44.56 -18.40 -30.15
C ALA A 18 -44.51 -17.20 -29.14
N ALA A 19 -43.82 -16.07 -29.36
CA ALA A 19 -44.21 -14.85 -30.12
C ALA A 19 -45.50 -14.14 -29.61
N ALA A 20 -45.64 -12.80 -29.52
CA ALA A 20 -44.72 -11.65 -29.63
C ALA A 20 -45.41 -10.36 -29.08
N GLY A 21 -44.69 -9.24 -28.91
CA GLY A 21 -45.30 -7.93 -28.56
C GLY A 21 -44.34 -6.74 -28.64
N PHE A 22 -44.78 -5.62 -29.24
CA PHE A 22 -44.01 -4.38 -29.45
C PHE A 22 -44.51 -3.24 -28.54
N SER A 23 -43.63 -2.29 -28.20
CA SER A 23 -43.81 -0.87 -28.60
C SER A 23 -42.65 0.04 -28.16
N PHE A 24 -42.34 1.03 -28.99
CA PHE A 24 -41.58 2.23 -28.62
C PHE A 24 -42.56 3.30 -28.12
N HIS A 25 -42.11 4.20 -27.26
CA HIS A 25 -42.59 5.58 -27.32
C HIS A 25 -41.51 6.59 -26.88
N GLN A 26 -41.21 7.52 -27.78
CA GLN A 26 -40.57 8.79 -27.41
C GLN A 26 -41.65 9.79 -26.99
N SER A 27 -41.27 10.74 -26.14
CA SER A 27 -41.93 12.06 -26.02
C SER A 27 -40.87 13.09 -25.63
N LEU A 28 -41.06 14.34 -26.06
CA LEU A 28 -40.08 15.43 -25.97
C LEU A 28 -40.73 16.72 -25.45
N ASN A 29 -39.97 17.46 -24.64
CA ASN A 29 -40.15 18.89 -24.34
C ASN A 29 -41.42 19.28 -23.53
N PRO A 30 -41.51 20.52 -22.98
CA PRO A 30 -40.57 21.64 -23.07
C PRO A 30 -40.05 22.19 -21.73
N VAL A 31 -38.99 23.03 -21.84
CA VAL A 31 -38.47 23.89 -20.77
C VAL A 31 -39.26 25.21 -20.70
N PRO A 32 -39.66 25.70 -19.51
CA PRO A 32 -40.02 27.10 -19.30
C PRO A 32 -38.76 27.94 -19.00
N LYS A 33 -38.63 29.10 -19.66
CA LYS A 33 -37.57 30.09 -19.37
C LYS A 33 -38.02 31.04 -18.25
N ASN A 34 -37.11 31.40 -17.35
CA ASN A 34 -37.04 32.69 -16.64
C ASN A 34 -35.73 32.73 -15.83
N SER A 35 -35.12 33.87 -15.52
CA SER A 35 -35.15 35.20 -16.15
C SER A 35 -33.97 35.99 -15.57
N SER A 36 -33.23 36.74 -16.39
CA SER A 36 -32.02 37.45 -15.97
C SER A 36 -32.29 38.58 -14.97
N PHE A 37 -31.41 38.73 -13.97
CA PHE A 37 -31.13 40.01 -13.34
C PHE A 37 -29.63 40.16 -13.03
N PHE A 38 -29.20 41.42 -12.90
CA PHE A 38 -27.82 41.89 -12.70
C PHE A 38 -27.22 41.39 -11.36
N ARG A 39 -25.90 41.47 -11.06
CA ARG A 39 -25.02 42.65 -11.26
C ARG A 39 -23.51 42.36 -11.08
N LEU A 40 -22.69 43.11 -11.82
CA LEU A 40 -21.23 43.41 -11.71
C LEU A 40 -20.28 42.46 -10.95
N MET A 41 -19.19 42.08 -11.64
CA MET A 41 -17.89 41.78 -11.01
C MET A 41 -17.04 43.05 -10.83
N PRO A 42 -16.16 43.11 -9.82
CA PRO A 42 -14.89 43.84 -9.87
C PRO A 42 -13.77 42.93 -10.40
N GLN A 43 -12.94 43.42 -11.31
CA GLN A 43 -11.70 42.74 -11.71
C GLN A 43 -10.62 42.93 -10.63
N ALA A 44 -9.86 41.88 -10.32
CA ALA A 44 -8.64 41.96 -9.51
C ALA A 44 -7.41 41.56 -10.35
N HIS A 45 -6.53 42.53 -10.64
CA HIS A 45 -5.28 42.26 -11.34
C HIS A 45 -4.30 41.47 -10.46
N MET A 46 -4.08 40.19 -10.74
CA MET A 46 -2.85 39.53 -10.32
C MET A 46 -1.71 39.95 -11.27
N LYS A 47 -0.70 40.64 -10.72
CA LYS A 47 0.53 40.95 -11.46
C LYS A 47 1.40 39.70 -11.55
N ASN A 48 1.84 39.33 -12.75
CA ASN A 48 2.98 38.44 -12.92
C ASN A 48 4.22 39.11 -12.29
N GLN A 49 4.90 38.41 -11.38
CA GLN A 49 6.30 38.66 -11.04
C GLN A 49 7.07 37.34 -11.06
N SER A 50 7.86 37.17 -12.12
CA SER A 50 8.79 36.06 -12.28
C SER A 50 10.02 36.26 -11.40
N PHE A 51 10.08 35.58 -10.25
CA PHE A 51 11.28 35.55 -9.42
C PHE A 51 12.28 34.51 -9.93
N LEU A 52 13.12 34.91 -10.88
CA LEU A 52 14.30 34.16 -11.30
C LEU A 52 15.39 34.27 -10.22
N GLY A 53 15.32 33.40 -9.22
CA GLY A 53 16.35 33.28 -8.19
C GLY A 53 17.66 32.73 -8.74
N GLN A 54 18.59 33.61 -9.11
CA GLN A 54 19.96 33.23 -9.48
C GLN A 54 20.70 32.66 -8.25
N ILE A 55 20.95 31.36 -8.22
CA ILE A 55 21.85 30.75 -7.24
C ILE A 55 23.29 30.96 -7.73
N TYR A 56 24.00 31.86 -7.05
CA TYR A 56 25.44 32.05 -7.25
C TYR A 56 26.22 30.87 -6.66
N SER A 57 26.94 30.12 -7.49
CA SER A 57 27.95 29.17 -7.02
C SER A 57 29.23 29.91 -6.62
N PRO A 58 29.76 29.75 -5.39
CA PRO A 58 31.06 30.30 -5.03
C PRO A 58 32.18 29.48 -5.69
N ALA A 59 32.90 30.09 -6.62
CA ALA A 59 34.06 29.46 -7.25
C ALA A 59 35.23 29.36 -6.28
N ILE A 60 35.53 28.14 -5.80
CA ILE A 60 36.72 27.87 -4.98
C ILE A 60 37.95 27.95 -5.90
N LYS A 61 38.80 28.96 -5.67
CA LYS A 61 40.11 29.06 -6.31
C LYS A 61 41.06 28.02 -5.69
N SER A 62 41.47 27.03 -6.47
CA SER A 62 42.67 26.26 -6.16
C SER A 62 43.91 27.16 -6.28
N GLN A 63 44.75 27.17 -5.25
CA GLN A 63 46.10 27.71 -5.37
C GLN A 63 46.99 26.62 -5.95
N GLN A 64 47.76 26.95 -6.99
CA GLN A 64 48.80 26.07 -7.51
C GLN A 64 49.97 26.02 -6.51
N PHE A 65 50.54 24.85 -6.32
CA PHE A 65 51.84 24.67 -5.69
C PHE A 65 52.63 23.69 -6.57
N GLU A 66 53.75 24.15 -7.14
CA GLU A 66 54.48 23.38 -8.15
C GLU A 66 55.61 22.54 -7.55
N VAL A 67 55.59 21.25 -7.94
CA VAL A 67 56.76 20.44 -8.31
C VAL A 67 57.85 20.19 -7.26
N LYS A 68 58.00 18.91 -6.89
CA LYS A 68 59.25 18.18 -7.20
C LYS A 68 59.05 16.68 -7.37
N ASP A 69 59.94 16.09 -8.17
CA ASP A 69 59.75 14.81 -8.83
C ASP A 69 59.87 13.58 -7.94
N GLY A 70 59.10 12.54 -8.27
CA GLY A 70 59.14 11.22 -7.63
C GLY A 70 58.59 10.15 -8.57
N SER A 71 59.45 9.61 -9.44
CA SER A 71 59.06 8.65 -10.48
C SER A 71 58.60 7.31 -9.91
N SER A 72 57.30 7.02 -9.98
CA SER A 72 56.75 5.67 -9.95
C SER A 72 55.60 5.51 -10.94
N THR A 73 55.75 4.58 -11.89
CA THR A 73 54.70 4.23 -12.86
C THR A 73 53.67 3.31 -12.19
N ALA A 74 52.79 3.88 -11.37
CA ALA A 74 51.56 3.21 -10.98
C ALA A 74 50.60 3.19 -12.20
N SER A 75 50.17 2.02 -12.62
CA SER A 75 49.08 1.91 -13.59
C SER A 75 47.77 2.33 -12.90
N GLU A 76 47.18 3.44 -13.34
CA GLU A 76 45.83 3.83 -12.91
C GLU A 76 44.82 2.80 -13.45
N THR A 77 44.51 1.77 -12.65
CA THR A 77 43.35 0.93 -12.85
C THR A 77 42.11 1.79 -12.66
N SER A 78 41.60 2.34 -13.76
CA SER A 78 40.36 3.11 -13.78
C SER A 78 39.21 2.24 -13.28
N VAL A 79 38.84 2.41 -12.01
CA VAL A 79 37.61 1.84 -11.44
C VAL A 79 36.45 2.34 -12.32
N PRO A 80 35.67 1.46 -12.96
CA PRO A 80 34.64 1.91 -13.88
C PRO A 80 33.59 2.72 -13.13
N GLU A 81 33.07 3.77 -13.76
CA GLU A 81 32.17 4.76 -13.14
C GLU A 81 30.92 4.11 -12.50
N VAL A 82 30.51 2.97 -13.04
CA VAL A 82 29.45 2.09 -12.53
C VAL A 82 29.73 1.55 -11.11
N ASP A 83 30.98 1.18 -10.80
CA ASP A 83 31.34 0.64 -9.49
C ASP A 83 31.47 1.76 -8.44
N ALA A 84 31.98 2.93 -8.83
CA ALA A 84 31.99 4.11 -7.96
C ALA A 84 30.57 4.60 -7.59
N LEU A 85 29.58 4.38 -8.46
CA LEU A 85 28.16 4.59 -8.13
C LEU A 85 27.65 3.55 -7.11
N LYS A 86 27.91 2.25 -7.32
CA LYS A 86 27.53 1.19 -6.37
C LYS A 86 28.10 1.43 -4.97
N THR A 87 29.36 1.87 -4.85
CA THR A 87 29.98 2.19 -3.56
C THR A 87 29.19 3.27 -2.82
N LYS A 88 28.82 4.37 -3.49
CA LYS A 88 28.03 5.45 -2.89
C LYS A 88 26.59 5.01 -2.53
N GLU A 89 25.95 4.19 -3.35
CA GLU A 89 24.63 3.63 -3.03
C GLU A 89 24.68 2.69 -1.81
N TRP A 90 25.81 1.99 -1.61
CA TRP A 90 26.05 1.18 -0.43
C TRP A 90 26.35 2.01 0.83
N GLU A 91 27.22 3.03 0.74
CA GLU A 91 27.51 3.99 1.84
C GLU A 91 26.23 4.67 2.34
N VAL A 92 25.37 5.15 1.43
CA VAL A 92 24.07 5.74 1.76
C VAL A 92 23.13 4.71 2.40
N GLY A 93 23.18 3.45 1.96
CA GLY A 93 22.43 2.35 2.55
C GLY A 93 22.84 2.07 4.00
N MET A 94 24.14 2.01 4.29
CA MET A 94 24.65 1.82 5.66
C MET A 94 24.16 2.92 6.61
N TYR A 95 24.21 4.18 6.20
CA TYR A 95 23.73 5.29 7.02
C TYR A 95 22.21 5.21 7.29
N GLN A 96 21.43 4.70 6.34
CA GLN A 96 19.99 4.46 6.56
C GLN A 96 19.74 3.33 7.57
N ASP A 97 20.49 2.23 7.49
CA ASP A 97 20.40 1.12 8.46
C ASP A 97 20.89 1.55 9.86
N GLU A 98 21.90 2.42 9.99
CA GLU A 98 22.32 3.01 11.27
C GLU A 98 21.23 3.89 11.91
N VAL A 99 20.60 4.79 11.12
CA VAL A 99 19.47 5.60 11.60
C VAL A 99 18.30 4.71 12.01
N ALA A 100 17.98 3.68 11.21
CA ALA A 100 16.95 2.70 11.53
C ALA A 100 17.25 1.95 12.84
N ALA A 101 18.48 1.46 13.03
CA ALA A 101 18.92 0.79 14.25
C ALA A 101 18.83 1.70 15.49
N SER A 102 19.18 2.98 15.39
CA SER A 102 19.02 3.95 16.48
C SER A 102 17.55 4.11 16.91
N GLN A 103 16.63 4.07 15.94
CA GLN A 103 15.18 4.09 16.17
C GLN A 103 14.64 2.74 16.65
N GLY A 104 15.44 1.67 16.60
CA GLY A 104 15.09 0.32 17.03
C GLY A 104 14.38 -0.52 15.98
N ILE A 105 14.39 -0.07 14.72
CA ILE A 105 13.94 -0.89 13.60
C ILE A 105 14.86 -2.10 13.52
N LYS A 106 14.29 -3.29 13.75
CA LYS A 106 15.02 -4.55 13.60
C LYS A 106 15.22 -4.91 12.14
N ILE A 107 14.24 -4.64 11.27
CA ILE A 107 14.21 -5.13 9.88
C ILE A 107 15.22 -4.35 9.03
N ARG A 108 16.27 -5.01 8.57
CA ARG A 108 17.23 -4.45 7.61
C ARG A 108 16.58 -4.43 6.23
N ARG A 109 16.80 -3.38 5.45
CA ARG A 109 16.27 -3.36 4.06
C ARG A 109 17.11 -4.13 3.07
N ARG A 110 18.38 -4.32 3.38
CA ARG A 110 19.38 -4.98 2.53
C ARG A 110 20.25 -5.91 3.38
N PRO A 111 21.01 -6.83 2.75
CA PRO A 111 22.11 -7.54 3.42
C PRO A 111 23.06 -6.55 4.10
N SER A 112 23.47 -6.82 5.35
CA SER A 112 24.38 -5.91 6.06
C SER A 112 25.81 -5.95 5.53
N SER A 113 26.13 -6.91 4.65
CA SER A 113 27.30 -6.86 3.78
C SER A 113 26.86 -6.37 2.40
N GLY A 114 27.31 -5.18 2.00
CA GLY A 114 27.56 -4.91 0.59
C GLY A 114 28.53 -5.96 0.05
N PRO A 115 28.50 -6.29 -1.26
CA PRO A 115 29.05 -7.55 -1.76
C PRO A 115 30.55 -7.70 -1.45
N PRO A 116 30.95 -8.68 -0.63
CA PRO A 116 32.33 -9.16 -0.62
C PRO A 116 32.50 -10.06 -1.87
N GLN A 117 32.45 -9.44 -3.06
CA GLN A 117 32.67 -10.10 -4.34
C GLN A 117 34.17 -10.35 -4.49
N HIS A 118 34.61 -11.52 -4.01
CA HIS A 118 35.94 -12.01 -4.36
C HIS A 118 35.87 -12.56 -5.79
N TYR A 119 36.36 -11.76 -6.73
CA TYR A 119 36.48 -12.11 -8.14
C TYR A 119 37.71 -13.00 -8.31
N VAL A 120 37.51 -14.29 -8.59
CA VAL A 120 38.59 -15.30 -8.68
C VAL A 120 38.60 -15.89 -10.09
N GLY A 121 39.14 -15.12 -11.03
CA GLY A 121 39.05 -15.44 -12.46
C GLY A 121 37.60 -15.37 -12.94
N PRO A 122 37.04 -16.39 -13.62
CA PRO A 122 35.67 -16.37 -14.12
C PRO A 122 34.61 -16.66 -13.03
N PHE A 123 34.99 -16.76 -11.76
CA PHE A 123 34.11 -17.13 -10.65
C PHE A 123 33.89 -15.98 -9.68
N GLU A 124 32.62 -15.68 -9.38
CA GLU A 124 32.24 -14.80 -8.28
C GLU A 124 32.01 -15.62 -7.00
N PHE A 125 32.81 -15.38 -5.97
CA PHE A 125 32.57 -15.92 -4.64
C PHE A 125 31.89 -14.88 -3.75
N ARG A 126 30.74 -15.24 -3.18
CA ARG A 126 30.06 -14.48 -2.11
C ARG A 126 30.09 -15.31 -0.83
N LEU A 127 30.75 -14.78 0.20
CA LEU A 127 30.79 -15.43 1.52
C LEU A 127 29.40 -15.47 2.16
N GLN A 128 28.96 -16.66 2.55
CA GLN A 128 27.75 -16.86 3.35
C GLN A 128 28.06 -16.57 4.83
N ASN A 129 27.89 -15.30 5.20
CA ASN A 129 27.90 -14.84 6.58
C ASN A 129 26.45 -14.61 7.03
N GLU A 130 26.16 -14.70 8.33
CA GLU A 130 24.81 -14.47 8.89
C GLU A 130 24.21 -13.11 8.47
N GLY A 131 25.06 -12.10 8.28
CA GLY A 131 24.67 -10.78 7.75
C GLY A 131 24.04 -10.80 6.35
N ASN A 132 24.23 -11.87 5.57
CA ASN A 132 23.72 -12.04 4.20
C ASN A 132 22.47 -12.94 4.12
N THR A 133 21.90 -13.34 5.25
CA THR A 133 20.65 -14.11 5.34
C THR A 133 19.56 -13.28 6.03
N PRO A 134 18.31 -13.26 5.55
CA PRO A 134 17.19 -12.65 6.28
C PRO A 134 16.91 -13.40 7.59
N ARG A 135 16.73 -12.68 8.69
CA ARG A 135 16.51 -13.26 10.03
C ARG A 135 15.05 -13.62 10.32
N ASN A 136 14.11 -13.03 9.58
CA ASN A 136 12.69 -13.34 9.65
C ASN A 136 12.03 -13.12 8.27
N ILE A 137 10.77 -13.54 8.14
CA ILE A 137 10.01 -13.47 6.88
C ILE A 137 9.82 -12.02 6.38
N LEU A 138 9.66 -11.04 7.27
CA LEU A 138 9.48 -9.64 6.88
C LEU A 138 10.77 -9.06 6.27
N GLU A 139 11.92 -9.40 6.85
CA GLU A 139 13.24 -9.08 6.27
C GLU A 139 13.43 -9.75 4.90
N GLU A 140 12.98 -11.01 4.73
CA GLU A 140 13.04 -11.68 3.41
C GLU A 140 12.15 -10.97 2.37
N ILE A 141 10.91 -10.65 2.73
CA ILE A 141 9.95 -9.93 1.88
C ILE A 141 10.55 -8.59 1.44
N VAL A 142 11.08 -7.80 2.38
CA VAL A 142 11.65 -6.48 2.13
C VAL A 142 12.87 -6.55 1.20
N TRP A 143 13.77 -7.52 1.37
CA TRP A 143 14.94 -7.67 0.49
C TRP A 143 14.53 -8.04 -0.94
N ASN A 144 13.52 -8.89 -1.10
CA ASN A 144 12.97 -9.20 -2.43
C ASN A 144 12.26 -7.98 -3.05
N LYS A 145 11.61 -7.15 -2.22
CA LYS A 145 10.95 -5.92 -2.64
C LYS A 145 11.92 -4.86 -3.17
N ASP A 146 13.10 -4.71 -2.57
CA ASP A 146 14.15 -3.78 -3.05
C ASP A 146 14.61 -4.12 -4.48
N VAL A 147 14.76 -5.41 -4.77
CA VAL A 147 15.06 -5.93 -6.11
C VAL A 147 13.89 -5.72 -7.08
N GLU A 148 12.66 -6.08 -6.68
CA GLU A 148 11.45 -5.91 -7.50
C GLU A 148 11.24 -4.43 -7.86
N VAL A 149 11.23 -3.55 -6.87
CA VAL A 149 11.01 -2.11 -7.03
C VAL A 149 12.09 -1.47 -7.89
N THR A 150 13.34 -1.90 -7.79
CA THR A 150 14.42 -1.45 -8.68
C THR A 150 14.15 -1.82 -10.14
N GLN A 151 13.78 -3.07 -10.43
CA GLN A 151 13.41 -3.49 -11.79
C GLN A 151 12.15 -2.80 -12.30
N MET A 152 11.18 -2.47 -11.42
CA MET A 152 10.00 -1.70 -11.81
C MET A 152 10.32 -0.22 -12.08
N LYS A 153 11.25 0.38 -11.33
CA LYS A 153 11.77 1.75 -11.55
C LYS A 153 12.46 1.88 -12.90
N GLU A 154 13.26 0.89 -13.30
CA GLU A 154 13.88 0.82 -14.64
C GLU A 154 12.81 0.74 -15.75
N LYS A 155 11.85 -0.18 -15.61
CA LYS A 155 10.77 -0.39 -16.59
C LYS A 155 9.79 0.80 -16.68
N LYS A 156 9.62 1.56 -15.60
CA LYS A 156 8.67 2.68 -15.52
C LYS A 156 9.20 3.83 -14.63
N PRO A 157 10.15 4.66 -15.13
CA PRO A 157 10.78 5.71 -14.35
C PRO A 157 9.81 6.78 -13.83
N TYR A 158 10.21 7.49 -12.77
CA TYR A 158 9.43 8.56 -12.13
C TYR A 158 8.88 9.61 -13.12
N ALA A 159 9.63 9.95 -14.18
CA ALA A 159 9.20 10.90 -15.21
C ALA A 159 8.00 10.40 -16.05
N VAL A 160 7.83 9.08 -16.16
CA VAL A 160 6.65 8.44 -16.75
C VAL A 160 5.49 8.45 -15.75
N LEU A 161 5.74 8.11 -14.49
CA LEU A 161 4.70 8.08 -13.45
C LEU A 161 4.05 9.46 -13.25
N LYS A 162 4.83 10.55 -13.22
CA LYS A 162 4.28 11.91 -13.09
C LYS A 162 3.27 12.25 -14.20
N LYS A 163 3.61 11.97 -15.47
CA LYS A 163 2.71 12.19 -16.63
C LYS A 163 1.44 11.32 -16.63
N LEU A 164 1.42 10.24 -15.86
CA LEU A 164 0.24 9.40 -15.64
C LEU A 164 -0.58 9.86 -14.43
N LEU A 165 0.10 10.39 -13.41
CA LEU A 165 -0.53 10.98 -12.22
C LEU A 165 -1.37 12.21 -12.57
N ASP A 166 -0.92 13.04 -13.52
CA ASP A 166 -1.69 14.16 -14.09
C ASP A 166 -3.05 13.75 -14.69
N LYS A 167 -3.26 12.44 -14.94
CA LYS A 167 -4.49 11.85 -15.47
C LYS A 167 -5.23 10.95 -14.48
N ALA A 168 -4.69 10.74 -13.28
CA ALA A 168 -5.36 9.97 -12.25
C ALA A 168 -6.57 10.77 -11.73
N PRO A 169 -7.72 10.13 -11.45
CA PRO A 169 -8.81 10.81 -10.76
C PRO A 169 -8.37 11.24 -9.35
N PRO A 170 -9.08 12.18 -8.69
CA PRO A 170 -8.87 12.48 -7.28
C PRO A 170 -8.96 11.24 -6.38
N ALA A 171 -8.28 11.28 -5.23
CA ALA A 171 -8.45 10.24 -4.21
C ALA A 171 -9.84 10.34 -3.56
N ARG A 172 -10.43 9.19 -3.21
CA ARG A 172 -11.61 9.12 -2.34
C ARG A 172 -11.18 9.26 -0.88
N ASP A 173 -12.00 9.90 -0.06
CA ASP A 173 -11.71 10.07 1.37
C ASP A 173 -11.85 8.74 2.14
N PHE A 174 -10.71 8.08 2.35
CA PHE A 174 -10.61 6.82 3.07
C PHE A 174 -10.98 6.95 4.55
N ILE A 175 -10.56 8.03 5.22
CA ILE A 175 -10.85 8.25 6.65
C ILE A 175 -12.31 8.68 6.84
N GLY A 176 -12.84 9.53 5.95
CA GLY A 176 -14.24 9.92 5.92
C GLY A 176 -15.17 8.73 5.74
N ALA A 177 -14.85 7.79 4.84
CA ALA A 177 -15.64 6.58 4.65
C ALA A 177 -15.69 5.71 5.93
N LEU A 178 -14.55 5.53 6.62
CA LEU A 178 -14.49 4.81 7.90
C LEU A 178 -15.32 5.50 8.99
N LYS A 179 -15.19 6.84 9.11
CA LYS A 179 -15.95 7.65 10.09
C LYS A 179 -17.45 7.64 9.80
N ALA A 180 -17.85 7.72 8.53
CA ALA A 180 -19.25 7.64 8.11
C ALA A 180 -19.87 6.26 8.40
N ALA A 181 -19.14 5.17 8.11
CA ALA A 181 -19.59 3.83 8.45
C ALA A 181 -19.72 3.63 9.98
N ASN A 182 -18.78 4.15 10.77
CA ASN A 182 -18.86 4.10 12.22
C ASN A 182 -20.08 4.87 12.77
N ALA A 183 -20.31 6.09 12.30
CA ALA A 183 -21.46 6.90 12.68
C ALA A 183 -22.81 6.27 12.26
N ARG A 184 -22.87 5.63 11.08
CA ARG A 184 -24.08 4.99 10.54
C ARG A 184 -24.46 3.71 11.29
N THR A 185 -23.48 2.88 11.65
CA THR A 185 -23.72 1.51 12.12
C THR A 185 -23.59 1.32 13.63
N GLY A 186 -22.83 2.19 14.31
CA GLY A 186 -22.41 2.03 15.69
C GLY A 186 -21.19 1.12 15.91
N PHE A 187 -20.63 0.53 14.85
CA PHE A 187 -19.51 -0.44 14.90
C PHE A 187 -18.26 0.10 14.19
N PRO A 188 -17.05 -0.45 14.40
CA PRO A 188 -15.86 -0.02 13.68
C PRO A 188 -16.02 -0.15 12.16
N GLY A 189 -15.58 0.87 11.40
CA GLY A 189 -15.65 0.83 9.94
C GLY A 189 -14.80 -0.29 9.35
N LEU A 190 -15.40 -1.18 8.57
CA LEU A 190 -14.72 -2.34 7.98
C LEU A 190 -13.83 -1.94 6.79
N ILE A 191 -12.54 -2.26 6.86
CA ILE A 191 -11.63 -2.39 5.72
C ILE A 191 -11.58 -3.88 5.34
N ALA A 192 -12.35 -4.27 4.32
CA ALA A 192 -12.42 -5.67 3.90
C ALA A 192 -11.27 -6.02 2.95
N GLU A 193 -10.55 -7.10 3.22
CA GLU A 193 -9.29 -7.42 2.51
C GLU A 193 -9.45 -8.46 1.39
N VAL A 194 -9.19 -8.01 0.16
CA VAL A 194 -9.15 -8.81 -1.07
C VAL A 194 -7.75 -9.45 -1.18
N LYS A 195 -7.65 -10.71 -0.76
CA LYS A 195 -6.40 -11.48 -0.68
C LYS A 195 -6.55 -12.88 -1.26
N LYS A 196 -5.58 -13.34 -2.07
CA LYS A 196 -5.57 -14.69 -2.65
C LYS A 196 -4.84 -15.70 -1.78
N ALA A 197 -3.64 -15.35 -1.29
CA ALA A 197 -2.79 -16.21 -0.47
C ALA A 197 -2.12 -15.44 0.67
N SER A 198 -1.45 -16.14 1.58
CA SER A 198 -0.49 -15.54 2.52
C SER A 198 0.56 -16.55 2.99
N PRO A 199 1.79 -16.13 3.36
CA PRO A 199 2.87 -17.04 3.76
C PRO A 199 2.49 -18.03 4.87
N SER A 200 1.67 -17.60 5.82
CA SER A 200 1.24 -18.39 6.98
C SER A 200 0.09 -19.38 6.72
N ARG A 201 -0.52 -19.36 5.52
CA ARG A 201 -1.72 -20.17 5.20
C ARG A 201 -1.72 -20.80 3.79
N GLY A 202 -0.80 -20.45 2.91
CA GLY A 202 -0.88 -20.82 1.49
C GLY A 202 -2.01 -20.08 0.77
N VAL A 203 -2.63 -20.73 -0.22
CA VAL A 203 -3.79 -20.18 -0.94
C VAL A 203 -5.04 -20.22 -0.03
N LEU A 204 -5.74 -19.09 0.07
CA LEU A 204 -6.96 -18.94 0.86
C LEU A 204 -8.23 -19.08 0.01
N ARG A 205 -8.15 -18.85 -1.30
CA ARG A 205 -9.24 -18.98 -2.27
C ARG A 205 -8.67 -19.28 -3.65
N GLU A 206 -8.90 -20.49 -4.16
CA GLU A 206 -8.43 -20.90 -5.49
C GLU A 206 -9.13 -20.10 -6.61
N ASN A 207 -10.46 -20.08 -6.57
CA ASN A 207 -11.30 -19.29 -7.47
C ASN A 207 -11.32 -17.81 -7.04
N PHE A 208 -10.22 -17.11 -7.32
CA PHE A 208 -10.00 -15.70 -6.97
C PHE A 208 -10.33 -14.76 -8.12
N ASP A 209 -11.52 -14.16 -8.07
CA ASP A 209 -11.86 -12.96 -8.86
C ASP A 209 -11.87 -11.74 -7.92
N PRO A 210 -10.88 -10.82 -8.03
CA PRO A 210 -10.76 -9.68 -7.13
C PRO A 210 -11.93 -8.68 -7.28
N VAL A 211 -12.56 -8.59 -8.45
CA VAL A 211 -13.66 -7.67 -8.74
C VAL A 211 -14.97 -8.19 -8.15
N GLN A 212 -15.25 -9.50 -8.28
CA GLN A 212 -16.41 -10.11 -7.64
C GLN A 212 -16.32 -10.05 -6.11
N ILE A 213 -15.13 -10.34 -5.54
CA ILE A 213 -14.89 -10.24 -4.09
C ILE A 213 -15.08 -8.80 -3.61
N ALA A 214 -14.49 -7.82 -4.29
CA ALA A 214 -14.65 -6.39 -3.96
C ALA A 214 -16.12 -5.95 -3.98
N LYS A 215 -16.90 -6.37 -4.97
CA LYS A 215 -18.34 -6.05 -5.07
C LYS A 215 -19.18 -6.74 -4.00
N ALA A 216 -18.82 -7.96 -3.60
CA ALA A 216 -19.47 -8.64 -2.47
C ALA A 216 -19.18 -7.93 -1.14
N TYR A 217 -17.94 -7.48 -0.91
CA TYR A 217 -17.59 -6.69 0.27
C TYR A 217 -18.28 -5.33 0.31
N GLU A 218 -18.33 -4.59 -0.80
CA GLU A 218 -19.07 -3.33 -0.91
C GLU A 218 -20.57 -3.52 -0.60
N LYS A 219 -21.20 -4.52 -1.21
CA LYS A 219 -22.59 -4.91 -0.92
C LYS A 219 -22.80 -5.28 0.55
N GLY A 220 -21.82 -5.94 1.17
CA GLY A 220 -21.83 -6.30 2.59
C GLY A 220 -21.58 -5.13 3.55
N GLY A 221 -21.42 -3.90 3.06
CA GLY A 221 -21.23 -2.71 3.90
C GLY A 221 -19.78 -2.41 4.28
N ALA A 222 -18.79 -2.98 3.58
CA ALA A 222 -17.39 -2.60 3.76
C ALA A 222 -17.21 -1.11 3.48
N ALA A 223 -16.64 -0.39 4.44
CA ALA A 223 -16.41 1.05 4.35
C ALA A 223 -15.26 1.38 3.38
N CYS A 224 -14.23 0.53 3.36
CA CYS A 224 -13.07 0.59 2.48
C CYS A 224 -12.65 -0.84 2.09
N LEU A 225 -11.80 -0.98 1.07
CA LEU A 225 -11.19 -2.26 0.71
C LEU A 225 -9.67 -2.19 0.88
N SER A 226 -9.08 -3.27 1.40
CA SER A 226 -7.64 -3.54 1.34
C SER A 226 -7.37 -4.48 0.17
N VAL A 227 -6.40 -4.16 -0.69
CA VAL A 227 -6.04 -4.99 -1.84
C VAL A 227 -4.55 -5.34 -1.76
N LEU A 228 -4.25 -6.64 -1.73
CA LEU A 228 -2.86 -7.12 -1.76
C LEU A 228 -2.29 -6.94 -3.16
N THR A 229 -1.19 -6.19 -3.25
CA THR A 229 -0.46 -5.98 -4.51
C THR A 229 0.82 -6.79 -4.63
N ASP A 230 1.31 -7.39 -3.52
CA ASP A 230 2.51 -8.24 -3.53
C ASP A 230 2.27 -9.56 -4.27
N ALA A 231 3.04 -9.81 -5.33
CA ALA A 231 2.91 -10.99 -6.16
C ALA A 231 3.57 -12.25 -5.55
N LYS A 232 4.75 -12.12 -4.92
CA LYS A 232 5.58 -13.28 -4.53
C LYS A 232 5.00 -14.05 -3.33
N TYR A 233 4.49 -13.36 -2.31
CA TYR A 233 4.10 -13.93 -1.02
C TYR A 233 2.58 -13.98 -0.83
N PHE A 234 1.83 -13.07 -1.47
CA PHE A 234 0.38 -12.98 -1.33
C PHE A 234 -0.42 -13.34 -2.60
N GLN A 235 0.29 -13.59 -3.71
CA GLN A 235 -0.30 -13.78 -5.06
C GLN A 235 -1.26 -12.65 -5.45
N GLY A 236 -0.93 -11.43 -5.01
CA GLY A 236 -1.59 -10.18 -5.36
C GLY A 236 -1.09 -9.60 -6.69
N GLY A 237 -1.43 -8.34 -6.92
CA GLY A 237 -0.93 -7.57 -8.06
C GLY A 237 -1.58 -6.19 -8.14
N PHE A 238 -0.84 -5.19 -8.64
CA PHE A 238 -1.37 -3.84 -8.87
C PHE A 238 -2.51 -3.82 -9.91
N GLU A 239 -2.55 -4.81 -10.77
CA GLU A 239 -3.59 -5.08 -11.76
C GLU A 239 -4.93 -5.44 -11.09
N ASN A 240 -4.91 -6.08 -9.91
CA ASN A 240 -6.12 -6.35 -9.13
C ASN A 240 -6.74 -5.05 -8.59
N LEU A 241 -5.90 -4.15 -8.07
CA LEU A 241 -6.29 -2.83 -7.57
C LEU A 241 -6.91 -1.97 -8.70
N GLU A 242 -6.26 -1.95 -9.87
CA GLU A 242 -6.72 -1.24 -11.07
C GLU A 242 -8.02 -1.86 -11.65
N ALA A 243 -8.15 -3.18 -11.64
CA ALA A 243 -9.39 -3.87 -12.04
C ALA A 243 -10.55 -3.53 -11.09
N ILE A 244 -10.34 -3.58 -9.77
CA ILE A 244 -11.35 -3.18 -8.77
C ILE A 244 -11.75 -1.72 -8.98
N ARG A 245 -10.79 -0.80 -9.10
CA ARG A 245 -11.01 0.63 -9.39
C ARG A 245 -11.90 0.85 -10.60
N ASN A 246 -11.60 0.17 -11.70
CA ASN A 246 -12.30 0.33 -12.98
C ASN A 246 -13.64 -0.42 -13.04
N SER A 247 -13.91 -1.34 -12.11
CA SER A 247 -15.12 -2.16 -12.10
C SER A 247 -16.42 -1.45 -11.68
N GLY A 248 -16.32 -0.20 -11.20
CA GLY A 248 -17.45 0.60 -10.70
C GLY A 248 -17.64 0.58 -9.18
N VAL A 249 -16.77 -0.11 -8.42
CA VAL A 249 -16.76 -0.08 -6.94
C VAL A 249 -16.53 1.35 -6.43
N GLN A 250 -17.29 1.76 -5.41
CA GLN A 250 -17.27 3.08 -4.78
C GLN A 250 -16.48 3.15 -3.46
N CYS A 251 -16.27 2.04 -2.75
CA CYS A 251 -15.35 1.96 -1.62
C CYS A 251 -13.97 2.59 -1.95
N PRO A 252 -13.34 3.34 -1.02
CA PRO A 252 -11.94 3.72 -1.13
C PRO A 252 -11.01 2.50 -1.05
N LEU A 253 -9.88 2.54 -1.77
CA LEU A 253 -8.97 1.40 -1.93
C LEU A 253 -7.62 1.62 -1.26
N LEU A 254 -7.23 0.75 -0.32
CA LEU A 254 -5.90 0.65 0.26
C LEU A 254 -5.02 -0.28 -0.56
N CYS A 255 -3.84 0.19 -0.96
CA CYS A 255 -2.75 -0.65 -1.46
C CYS A 255 -2.03 -1.27 -0.25
N LYS A 256 -2.31 -2.54 0.03
CA LYS A 256 -1.63 -3.31 1.10
C LYS A 256 -0.37 -3.92 0.49
N GLU A 257 0.75 -3.23 0.70
CA GLU A 257 2.04 -3.46 0.04
C GLU A 257 3.18 -3.19 1.02
N PHE A 258 4.34 -3.82 0.79
CA PHE A 258 5.57 -3.53 1.53
C PHE A 258 6.24 -2.29 0.92
N VAL A 259 5.76 -1.10 1.30
CA VAL A 259 6.30 0.16 0.78
C VAL A 259 7.64 0.49 1.43
N ILE A 260 8.66 0.66 0.58
CA ILE A 260 10.05 0.99 0.93
C ILE A 260 10.64 2.12 0.06
N ASP A 261 10.07 2.38 -1.12
CA ASP A 261 10.44 3.49 -2.01
C ASP A 261 9.19 4.33 -2.33
N ALA A 262 9.35 5.65 -2.36
CA ALA A 262 8.30 6.58 -2.77
C ALA A 262 7.72 6.25 -4.17
N TRP A 263 8.46 5.58 -5.05
CA TRP A 263 8.02 5.13 -6.37
C TRP A 263 6.75 4.28 -6.27
N GLN A 264 6.65 3.42 -5.25
CA GLN A 264 5.48 2.56 -5.03
C GLN A 264 4.22 3.40 -4.74
N ILE A 265 4.36 4.55 -4.06
CA ILE A 265 3.27 5.48 -3.75
C ILE A 265 2.73 6.13 -5.04
N TYR A 266 3.63 6.57 -5.93
CA TYR A 266 3.24 7.07 -7.25
C TYR A 266 2.61 5.97 -8.11
N TYR A 267 3.16 4.75 -8.10
CA TYR A 267 2.65 3.63 -8.89
C TYR A 267 1.26 3.18 -8.42
N ALA A 268 1.07 3.05 -7.10
CA ALA A 268 -0.21 2.75 -6.48
C ALA A 268 -1.27 3.83 -6.78
N ARG A 269 -0.94 5.13 -6.74
CA ARG A 269 -1.91 6.19 -7.06
C ARG A 269 -2.37 6.15 -8.52
N ILE A 270 -1.47 5.92 -9.49
CA ILE A 270 -1.89 5.78 -10.90
C ILE A 270 -2.67 4.48 -11.15
N LYS A 271 -2.53 3.47 -10.28
CA LYS A 271 -3.33 2.25 -10.25
C LYS A 271 -4.64 2.41 -9.45
N GLY A 272 -4.89 3.59 -8.87
CA GLY A 272 -6.11 3.92 -8.16
C GLY A 272 -6.15 3.53 -6.67
N ALA A 273 -5.02 3.52 -5.97
CA ALA A 273 -5.02 3.47 -4.50
C ALA A 273 -5.43 4.82 -3.90
N ASP A 274 -6.42 4.86 -3.01
CA ASP A 274 -6.76 6.02 -2.17
C ASP A 274 -6.01 6.04 -0.83
N ALA A 275 -5.49 4.88 -0.40
CA ALA A 275 -4.64 4.78 0.77
C ALA A 275 -3.43 3.86 0.53
N ILE A 276 -2.38 4.06 1.33
CA ILE A 276 -1.12 3.33 1.28
C ILE A 276 -0.80 2.77 2.66
N LEU A 277 -0.31 1.52 2.72
CA LEU A 277 0.28 0.94 3.91
C LEU A 277 1.73 1.44 4.09
N LEU A 278 2.06 1.94 5.28
CA LEU A 278 3.42 2.29 5.70
C LEU A 278 3.75 1.52 6.99
N ILE A 279 4.78 0.68 7.01
CA ILE A 279 5.05 -0.22 8.15
C ILE A 279 6.16 0.37 9.04
N ALA A 280 5.86 0.69 10.30
CA ALA A 280 6.82 1.30 11.23
C ALA A 280 8.01 0.37 11.59
N ALA A 281 7.80 -0.95 11.49
CA ALA A 281 8.82 -1.99 11.59
C ALA A 281 9.89 -1.94 10.48
N VAL A 282 9.63 -1.21 9.37
CA VAL A 282 10.47 -1.17 8.15
C VAL A 282 10.87 0.26 7.76
N LEU A 283 10.10 1.27 8.20
CA LEU A 283 10.25 2.67 7.81
C LEU A 283 10.75 3.52 8.99
N PRO A 284 11.96 4.14 8.89
CA PRO A 284 12.42 5.11 9.87
C PRO A 284 11.60 6.40 9.77
N ASP A 285 11.66 7.21 10.82
CA ASP A 285 10.78 8.35 11.01
C ASP A 285 10.90 9.41 9.90
N LEU A 286 12.04 9.49 9.22
CA LEU A 286 12.25 10.36 8.07
C LEU A 286 11.45 9.88 6.84
N ASP A 287 11.46 8.58 6.56
CA ASP A 287 10.69 7.99 5.47
C ASP A 287 9.19 8.07 5.77
N LEU A 288 8.76 7.75 7.00
CA LEU A 288 7.37 7.91 7.42
C LEU A 288 6.89 9.36 7.23
N LYS A 289 7.68 10.36 7.64
CA LYS A 289 7.40 11.79 7.42
C LYS A 289 7.35 12.16 5.93
N TYR A 290 8.26 11.63 5.11
CA TYR A 290 8.33 11.93 3.69
C TYR A 290 7.19 11.28 2.90
N MET A 291 6.95 9.99 3.11
CA MET A 291 5.89 9.20 2.46
C MET A 291 4.50 9.70 2.85
N THR A 292 4.27 10.04 4.13
CA THR A 292 3.00 10.66 4.56
C THR A 292 2.75 12.01 3.88
N LYS A 293 3.80 12.82 3.67
CA LYS A 293 3.68 14.07 2.89
C LYS A 293 3.34 13.82 1.43
N ILE A 294 3.91 12.78 0.79
CA ILE A 294 3.54 12.39 -0.58
C ILE A 294 2.08 11.94 -0.64
N CYS A 295 1.61 11.12 0.31
CA CYS A 295 0.21 10.70 0.36
C CYS A 295 -0.73 11.93 0.44
N LYS A 296 -0.48 12.87 1.37
CA LYS A 296 -1.26 14.12 1.47
C LYS A 296 -1.23 14.96 0.18
N LEU A 297 -0.09 15.07 -0.50
CA LEU A 297 0.02 15.76 -1.79
C LEU A 297 -0.82 15.13 -2.90
N PHE A 298 -1.15 13.84 -2.80
CA PHE A 298 -2.02 13.13 -3.75
C PHE A 298 -3.46 12.95 -3.23
N GLY A 299 -3.80 13.58 -2.10
CA GLY A 299 -5.08 13.40 -1.40
C GLY A 299 -5.28 12.01 -0.78
N MET A 300 -4.23 11.17 -0.73
CA MET A 300 -4.29 9.81 -0.19
C MET A 300 -4.08 9.77 1.32
N THR A 301 -4.65 8.77 1.96
CA THR A 301 -4.37 8.42 3.35
C THR A 301 -3.11 7.55 3.46
N ALA A 302 -2.28 7.81 4.47
CA ALA A 302 -1.29 6.84 4.95
C ALA A 302 -1.86 6.07 6.14
N LEU A 303 -2.01 4.75 6.00
CA LEU A 303 -2.24 3.84 7.11
C LEU A 303 -0.88 3.41 7.66
N VAL A 304 -0.51 3.90 8.85
CA VAL A 304 0.77 3.54 9.46
C VAL A 304 0.60 2.34 10.40
N GLU A 305 1.16 1.20 10.02
CA GLU A 305 1.08 -0.07 10.75
C GLU A 305 2.15 -0.14 11.85
N VAL A 306 1.74 -0.50 13.07
CA VAL A 306 2.58 -0.65 14.27
C VAL A 306 2.27 -1.95 15.02
N HIS A 307 3.29 -2.53 15.65
CA HIS A 307 3.20 -3.81 16.37
C HIS A 307 3.46 -3.68 17.88
N ASP A 308 4.35 -2.77 18.30
CA ASP A 308 4.78 -2.64 19.70
C ASP A 308 4.75 -1.18 20.21
N GLU A 309 4.99 -1.03 21.50
CA GLU A 309 5.08 0.27 22.19
C GLU A 309 6.05 1.25 21.51
N ARG A 310 7.19 0.79 21.01
CA ARG A 310 8.25 1.63 20.45
C ARG A 310 7.91 2.11 19.05
N GLU A 311 7.33 1.24 18.22
CA GLU A 311 6.73 1.62 16.94
C GLU A 311 5.59 2.63 17.14
N PHE A 312 4.71 2.38 18.11
CA PHE A 312 3.61 3.28 18.43
C PHE A 312 4.10 4.66 18.90
N ASP A 313 5.05 4.71 19.84
CA ASP A 313 5.59 5.96 20.38
C ASP A 313 6.35 6.78 19.33
N ARG A 314 7.08 6.12 18.42
CA ARG A 314 7.67 6.77 17.24
C ARG A 314 6.60 7.37 16.33
N VAL A 315 5.60 6.59 15.93
CA VAL A 315 4.57 7.02 14.97
C VAL A 315 3.70 8.15 15.54
N ILE A 316 3.31 8.09 16.81
CA ILE A 316 2.48 9.15 17.42
C ILE A 316 3.28 10.44 17.67
N ALA A 317 4.62 10.40 17.68
CA ALA A 317 5.46 11.60 17.68
C ALA A 317 5.56 12.28 16.31
N ILE A 318 5.13 11.63 15.22
CA ILE A 318 5.14 12.21 13.86
C ILE A 318 3.94 13.15 13.67
N GLU A 319 4.20 14.33 13.11
CA GLU A 319 3.17 15.28 12.73
C GLU A 319 2.42 14.84 11.47
N GLY A 320 1.10 15.01 11.48
CA GLY A 320 0.25 14.73 10.32
C GLY A 320 -0.09 13.25 10.09
N ILE A 321 0.23 12.34 11.01
CA ILE A 321 -0.38 11.01 11.04
C ILE A 321 -1.87 11.16 11.41
N GLU A 322 -2.75 10.51 10.65
CA GLU A 322 -4.22 10.59 10.83
C GLU A 322 -4.88 9.22 10.98
N LEU A 323 -4.20 8.15 10.55
CA LEU A 323 -4.67 6.76 10.60
C LEU A 323 -3.51 5.83 11.02
N ILE A 324 -3.68 5.12 12.14
CA ILE A 324 -2.73 4.13 12.66
C ILE A 324 -3.40 2.76 12.67
N GLY A 325 -2.70 1.73 12.17
CA GLY A 325 -3.12 0.34 12.26
C GLY A 325 -2.33 -0.41 13.33
N ILE A 326 -3.01 -1.01 14.31
CA ILE A 326 -2.37 -1.91 15.27
C ILE A 326 -2.48 -3.33 14.73
N ASN A 327 -1.36 -3.92 14.35
CA ASN A 327 -1.33 -5.29 13.85
C ASN A 327 -1.14 -6.27 15.01
N ASN A 328 -2.20 -6.98 15.36
CA ASN A 328 -2.23 -7.98 16.43
C ASN A 328 -1.49 -9.27 16.08
N ARG A 329 -0.77 -9.34 14.95
CA ARG A 329 0.07 -10.46 14.56
C ARG A 329 1.55 -10.13 14.73
N ASN A 330 2.25 -10.91 15.54
CA ASN A 330 3.71 -10.87 15.58
C ASN A 330 4.29 -11.36 14.24
N LEU A 331 5.13 -10.55 13.57
CA LEU A 331 5.70 -10.91 12.26
C LEU A 331 7.00 -11.74 12.34
N GLU A 332 7.52 -12.00 13.55
CA GLU A 332 8.61 -12.94 13.81
C GLU A 332 8.07 -14.35 14.15
N THR A 333 6.97 -14.45 14.91
CA THR A 333 6.39 -15.75 15.38
C THR A 333 5.07 -16.16 14.71
N PHE A 334 4.43 -15.26 13.97
CA PHE A 334 3.04 -15.37 13.44
C PHE A 334 1.92 -15.48 14.48
N GLU A 335 2.24 -15.45 15.78
CA GLU A 335 1.26 -15.50 16.88
C GLU A 335 0.28 -14.32 16.82
N LEU A 336 -0.92 -14.52 17.35
CA LEU A 336 -2.01 -13.56 17.36
C LEU A 336 -2.39 -13.21 18.80
N ASP A 337 -2.31 -11.93 19.16
CA ASP A 337 -2.82 -11.41 20.43
C ASP A 337 -3.60 -10.10 20.22
N ILE A 338 -4.93 -10.18 20.31
CA ILE A 338 -5.81 -9.00 20.22
C ILE A 338 -5.72 -8.09 21.45
N ALA A 339 -5.18 -8.57 22.59
CA ALA A 339 -4.96 -7.73 23.77
C ALA A 339 -3.88 -6.66 23.53
N ASN A 340 -2.99 -6.86 22.54
CA ASN A 340 -2.02 -5.85 22.11
C ASN A 340 -2.70 -4.53 21.67
N THR A 341 -3.83 -4.61 20.95
CA THR A 341 -4.65 -3.43 20.62
C THR A 341 -5.06 -2.64 21.86
N LYS A 342 -5.45 -3.32 22.94
CA LYS A 342 -5.83 -2.66 24.20
C LYS A 342 -4.61 -2.08 24.92
N LYS A 343 -3.56 -2.89 25.07
CA LYS A 343 -2.26 -2.55 25.68
C LYS A 343 -1.65 -1.27 25.08
N LEU A 344 -1.71 -1.10 23.76
CA LEU A 344 -1.17 0.09 23.07
C LEU A 344 -2.08 1.33 23.17
N LEU A 345 -3.37 1.17 23.44
CA LEU A 345 -4.34 2.27 23.59
C LEU A 345 -4.62 2.67 25.05
N GLU A 346 -4.06 1.95 26.02
CA GLU A 346 -4.14 2.31 27.44
C GLU A 346 -3.25 3.52 27.79
N GLY A 347 -3.62 4.21 28.88
CA GLY A 347 -2.88 5.34 29.44
C GLY A 347 -2.66 6.52 28.47
N GLU A 348 -1.43 7.04 28.48
CA GLU A 348 -1.01 8.25 27.76
C GLU A 348 -1.12 8.11 26.23
N ARG A 349 -0.91 6.91 25.68
CA ARG A 349 -1.00 6.65 24.24
C ARG A 349 -2.42 6.88 23.73
N GLY A 350 -3.42 6.30 24.40
CA GLY A 350 -4.82 6.55 24.09
C GLY A 350 -5.25 8.01 24.30
N GLN A 351 -4.66 8.73 25.25
CA GLN A 351 -4.90 10.16 25.44
C GLN A 351 -4.41 10.96 24.23
N LYS A 352 -3.13 10.80 23.84
CA LYS A 352 -2.54 11.42 22.65
C LYS A 352 -3.28 11.10 21.35
N ILE A 353 -3.78 9.88 21.18
CA ILE A 353 -4.63 9.49 20.03
C ILE A 353 -5.90 10.35 19.97
N ARG A 354 -6.60 10.50 21.10
CA ARG A 354 -7.83 11.28 21.21
C ARG A 354 -7.57 12.78 21.01
N GLU A 355 -6.53 13.32 21.62
CA GLU A 355 -6.10 14.72 21.49
C GLU A 355 -5.73 15.10 20.04
N LYS A 356 -5.04 14.21 19.33
CA LYS A 356 -4.67 14.41 17.92
C LYS A 356 -5.78 14.05 16.93
N GLY A 357 -6.91 13.50 17.39
CA GLY A 357 -8.01 13.06 16.53
C GLY A 357 -7.66 11.88 15.61
N ILE A 358 -6.62 11.11 15.95
CA ILE A 358 -6.11 10.00 15.13
C ILE A 358 -7.13 8.87 15.10
N THR A 359 -7.38 8.33 13.91
CA THR A 359 -8.26 7.17 13.72
C THR A 359 -7.42 5.90 13.90
N VAL A 360 -7.89 4.95 14.71
CA VAL A 360 -7.19 3.67 14.94
C VAL A 360 -7.93 2.53 14.24
N VAL A 361 -7.16 1.72 13.52
CA VAL A 361 -7.57 0.45 12.91
C VAL A 361 -7.05 -0.71 13.76
N GLY A 362 -7.92 -1.66 14.11
CA GLY A 362 -7.49 -2.97 14.62
C GLY A 362 -7.25 -3.93 13.46
N GLU A 363 -6.06 -4.51 13.35
CA GLU A 363 -5.70 -5.45 12.28
C GLU A 363 -5.29 -6.82 12.83
N SER A 364 -5.56 -7.89 12.07
CA SER A 364 -5.33 -9.29 12.46
C SER A 364 -6.14 -9.76 13.68
N GLY A 365 -6.40 -11.08 13.76
CA GLY A 365 -7.01 -11.71 14.93
C GLY A 365 -8.54 -11.60 15.07
N LEU A 366 -9.24 -10.90 14.16
CA LEU A 366 -10.67 -10.64 14.25
C LEU A 366 -11.50 -11.69 13.48
N PHE A 367 -12.21 -12.56 14.22
CA PHE A 367 -12.98 -13.69 13.66
C PHE A 367 -14.46 -13.68 14.06
N THR A 368 -14.82 -13.01 15.15
CA THR A 368 -16.14 -13.07 15.81
C THR A 368 -16.64 -11.69 16.25
N PRO A 369 -17.95 -11.52 16.52
CA PRO A 369 -18.49 -10.28 17.09
C PRO A 369 -17.89 -9.89 18.44
N ALA A 370 -17.41 -10.87 19.22
CA ALA A 370 -16.74 -10.62 20.49
C ALA A 370 -15.37 -9.95 20.29
N ASP A 371 -14.61 -10.34 19.26
CA ASP A 371 -13.33 -9.70 18.92
C ASP A 371 -13.53 -8.25 18.46
N ILE A 372 -14.60 -8.01 17.67
CA ILE A 372 -14.99 -6.66 17.22
C ILE A 372 -15.39 -5.78 18.41
N ALA A 373 -16.20 -6.31 19.34
CA ALA A 373 -16.57 -5.61 20.56
C ALA A 373 -15.34 -5.29 21.44
N TYR A 374 -14.44 -6.25 21.63
CA TYR A 374 -13.22 -6.09 22.43
C TYR A 374 -12.33 -4.94 21.93
N VAL A 375 -12.07 -4.87 20.61
CA VAL A 375 -11.27 -3.74 20.07
C VAL A 375 -12.06 -2.43 20.06
N GLN A 376 -13.37 -2.47 19.86
CA GLN A 376 -14.24 -1.28 19.96
C GLN A 376 -14.22 -0.67 21.36
N GLU A 377 -14.23 -1.49 22.42
CA GLU A 377 -14.10 -1.06 23.82
C GLU A 377 -12.73 -0.41 24.11
N ALA A 378 -11.66 -0.89 23.48
CA ALA A 378 -10.34 -0.25 23.52
C ALA A 378 -10.31 1.12 22.79
N GLY A 379 -11.37 1.48 22.07
CA GLY A 379 -11.54 2.76 21.38
C GLY A 379 -11.30 2.73 19.87
N VAL A 380 -11.03 1.56 19.29
CA VAL A 380 -10.82 1.37 17.85
C VAL A 380 -12.04 1.83 17.03
N LYS A 381 -11.79 2.46 15.88
CA LYS A 381 -12.83 3.05 15.00
C LYS A 381 -12.93 2.42 13.62
N ALA A 382 -11.97 1.59 13.25
CA ALA A 382 -11.97 0.81 12.03
C ALA A 382 -11.34 -0.58 12.26
N VAL A 383 -11.62 -1.56 11.41
CA VAL A 383 -11.02 -2.90 11.51
C VAL A 383 -10.59 -3.38 10.13
N LEU A 384 -9.38 -3.95 10.01
CA LEU A 384 -8.90 -4.55 8.77
C LEU A 384 -8.98 -6.07 8.87
N VAL A 385 -9.82 -6.67 8.03
CA VAL A 385 -10.23 -8.07 8.15
C VAL A 385 -10.21 -8.77 6.80
N GLY A 386 -9.53 -9.91 6.74
CA GLY A 386 -9.38 -10.73 5.53
C GLY A 386 -9.55 -12.23 5.76
N GLU A 387 -8.80 -12.84 6.69
CA GLU A 387 -8.74 -14.31 6.82
C GLU A 387 -10.10 -14.95 7.15
N SER A 388 -10.93 -14.30 7.97
CA SER A 388 -12.29 -14.73 8.33
C SER A 388 -13.32 -14.55 7.21
N LEU A 389 -13.06 -13.65 6.26
CA LEU A 389 -13.98 -13.27 5.19
C LEU A 389 -13.67 -13.96 3.85
N VAL A 390 -12.39 -14.03 3.45
CA VAL A 390 -11.95 -14.61 2.15
C VAL A 390 -12.34 -16.08 2.02
N LYS A 391 -12.41 -16.82 3.13
CA LYS A 391 -12.76 -18.25 3.19
C LYS A 391 -14.27 -18.53 3.03
N GLN A 392 -15.13 -17.51 3.10
CA GLN A 392 -16.58 -17.69 3.02
C GLN A 392 -17.03 -17.80 1.57
N GLU A 393 -17.98 -18.71 1.28
CA GLU A 393 -18.54 -18.84 -0.07
C GLU A 393 -19.23 -17.54 -0.51
N ASP A 394 -20.13 -17.01 0.34
CA ASP A 394 -20.65 -15.65 0.27
C ASP A 394 -19.91 -14.71 1.26
N PRO A 395 -19.10 -13.77 0.77
CA PRO A 395 -18.47 -12.75 1.60
C PRO A 395 -19.47 -11.80 2.30
N THR A 396 -20.69 -11.64 1.76
CA THR A 396 -21.74 -10.80 2.34
C THR A 396 -22.21 -11.36 3.69
N ALA A 397 -22.61 -12.64 3.71
CA ALA A 397 -22.95 -13.37 4.93
C ALA A 397 -21.77 -13.43 5.92
N GLY A 398 -20.53 -13.55 5.42
CA GLY A 398 -19.32 -13.50 6.25
C GLY A 398 -19.18 -12.20 7.04
N ILE A 399 -19.47 -11.05 6.43
CA ILE A 399 -19.46 -9.76 7.12
C ILE A 399 -20.59 -9.69 8.16
N ALA A 400 -21.81 -10.12 7.81
CA ALA A 400 -22.94 -10.12 8.74
C ALA A 400 -22.68 -11.02 9.97
N GLN A 401 -22.01 -12.17 9.78
CA GLN A 401 -21.59 -13.06 10.87
C GLN A 401 -20.51 -12.42 11.75
N LEU A 402 -19.51 -11.75 11.15
CA LEU A 402 -18.41 -11.09 11.87
C LEU A 402 -18.90 -9.95 12.79
N PHE A 403 -19.91 -9.19 12.35
CA PHE A 403 -20.50 -8.08 13.14
C PHE A 403 -21.73 -8.50 13.97
N GLY A 404 -22.20 -9.75 13.83
CA GLY A 404 -23.38 -10.27 14.53
C GLY A 404 -24.71 -9.69 14.06
N LYS A 405 -24.69 -8.86 13.01
CA LYS A 405 -25.84 -8.22 12.36
C LYS A 405 -25.45 -7.79 10.94
N ASP A 406 -26.44 -7.49 10.12
CA ASP A 406 -26.22 -6.81 8.85
C ASP A 406 -25.67 -5.38 9.07
N ILE A 407 -24.70 -4.99 8.26
CA ILE A 407 -24.09 -3.64 8.20
C ILE A 407 -24.05 -3.07 6.78
N SER A 408 -24.74 -3.68 5.82
CA SER A 408 -24.92 -3.17 4.44
C SER A 408 -25.52 -1.75 4.40
N LEU A 409 -25.37 -1.07 3.26
CA LEU A 409 -25.66 0.37 3.09
C LEU A 409 -27.13 0.69 2.84
#